data_AF-A0A7C7H5S5-F1
#
_entry.id   AF-A0A7C7H5S5-F1
#
_cell.length_a   1.000
_cell.length_b   1.000
_cell.length_c   1.000
_cell.angle_alpha   90.00
_cell.angle_beta   90.00
_cell.angle_gamma   90.00
#
_symmetry.space_group_name_H-M   'P 1'
#
loop_
_entity.id
_entity.type
_entity.pdbx_description
1 polymer ?
#
loop_
_entity_poly.entity_id
_entity_poly.type
_entity_poly.pdbx_seq_one_letter_code
_entity_poly.pdbx_strand_id
1 'polypeptide(L)'
;MRKGEIIETKADKQPVGFHTGAQKPFTHHELNLEKGDTVYLFSDGYPDQFGGKKDKKFMMKNFKKLLLSIQDKKMNEQKTILETTMAEWKGDTEQVDDILVMGVRF
;
A
#
# COMPACT_ATOMS: atom_id res chain seq x y z
N MET A 1 -6.77 1.67 -8.68
CA MET A 1 -6.27 0.97 -9.88
C MET A 1 -7.42 0.80 -10.84
N ARG A 2 -7.20 1.14 -12.11
CA ARG A 2 -8.20 1.07 -13.19
C ARG A 2 -7.51 0.53 -14.43
N LYS A 3 -8.10 -0.47 -15.09
CA LYS A 3 -7.61 -1.03 -16.37
C LYS A 3 -6.11 -1.40 -16.38
N GLY A 4 -5.58 -1.96 -15.28
CA GLY A 4 -4.17 -2.35 -15.19
C GLY A 4 -3.20 -1.21 -14.85
N GLU A 5 -3.71 -0.02 -14.51
CA GLU A 5 -2.90 1.13 -14.13
C GLU A 5 -3.12 1.56 -12.68
N ILE A 6 -2.03 2.00 -12.04
CA ILE A 6 -2.07 2.63 -10.73
C ILE A 6 -2.27 4.13 -10.92
N ILE A 7 -3.36 4.63 -10.33
CA ILE A 7 -3.61 6.05 -10.15
C ILE A 7 -3.33 6.34 -8.68
N GLU A 8 -2.40 7.26 -8.42
CA GLU A 8 -1.95 7.61 -7.06
C GLU A 8 -2.46 9.00 -6.69
N THR A 9 -3.25 9.08 -5.62
CA THR A 9 -3.63 10.34 -4.99
C THR A 9 -2.58 10.71 -3.95
N LYS A 10 -1.88 11.83 -4.14
CA LYS A 10 -0.84 12.28 -3.20
C LYS A 10 -1.48 12.89 -1.95
N ALA A 11 -1.07 12.42 -0.78
CA ALA A 11 -1.43 13.02 0.50
C ALA A 11 -0.64 14.30 0.78
N ASP A 12 -1.19 15.15 1.65
CA ASP A 12 -0.44 16.26 2.23
C ASP A 12 0.62 15.74 3.19
N LYS A 13 1.87 16.18 2.99
CA LYS A 13 3.02 15.74 3.81
C LYS A 13 3.08 16.49 5.13
N GLN A 14 2.09 16.27 5.98
CA GLN A 14 2.01 16.85 7.32
C GLN A 14 1.28 15.87 8.27
N PRO A 15 1.69 15.80 9.55
CA PRO A 15 1.03 14.94 10.52
C PRO A 15 -0.33 15.52 10.93
N VAL A 16 -1.23 14.63 11.37
CA VAL A 16 -2.41 15.06 12.12
C VAL A 16 -1.96 15.35 13.56
N GLY A 17 -2.16 16.58 14.02
CA GLY A 17 -1.82 17.00 15.39
C GLY A 17 -0.67 17.99 15.47
N PHE A 18 0.37 17.67 16.24
CA PHE A 18 1.45 18.61 16.53
C PHE A 18 2.34 18.85 15.31
N HIS A 19 2.36 20.09 14.85
CA HIS A 19 3.24 20.58 13.81
C HIS A 19 3.86 21.88 14.29
N THR A 20 5.19 21.98 14.21
CA THR A 20 5.96 23.16 14.66
C THR A 20 5.82 24.36 13.72
N GLY A 21 5.27 24.16 12.52
CA GLY A 21 4.99 25.19 11.52
C GLY A 21 3.53 25.64 11.50
N ALA A 22 3.22 26.51 10.53
CA ALA A 22 1.84 26.91 10.28
C ALA A 22 0.98 25.68 9.95
N GLN A 23 -0.16 25.57 10.63
CA GLN A 23 -1.17 24.56 10.34
C GLN A 23 -1.71 24.82 8.93
N LYS A 24 -1.51 23.88 8.01
CA LYS A 24 -2.10 23.97 6.67
C LYS A 24 -3.35 23.10 6.63
N PRO A 25 -4.40 23.52 5.92
CA PRO A 25 -5.57 22.67 5.72
C PRO A 25 -5.18 21.39 4.96
N PHE A 26 -5.86 20.29 5.25
CA PHE A 26 -5.77 19.07 4.44
C PHE A 26 -6.61 19.20 3.17
N THR A 27 -6.11 18.62 2.09
CA THR A 27 -6.77 18.55 0.79
C THR A 27 -7.84 17.47 0.82
N HIS A 28 -9.09 17.84 0.53
CA HIS A 28 -10.16 16.88 0.30
C HIS A 28 -10.06 16.35 -1.14
N HIS A 29 -10.05 15.02 -1.29
CA HIS A 29 -9.99 14.37 -2.59
C HIS A 29 -11.29 13.62 -2.88
N GLU A 30 -11.95 13.98 -3.97
CA GLU A 30 -13.09 13.24 -4.51
C GLU A 30 -12.67 12.45 -5.74
N LEU A 31 -13.02 11.16 -5.76
CA LEU A 31 -12.65 10.23 -6.82
C LEU A 31 -13.91 9.61 -7.43
N ASN A 32 -14.08 9.77 -8.73
CA ASN A 32 -15.13 9.06 -9.48
C ASN A 32 -14.66 7.65 -9.79
N LEU A 33 -15.36 6.65 -9.24
CA LEU A 33 -15.04 5.23 -9.40
C LEU A 33 -15.90 4.59 -10.49
N GLU A 34 -15.29 3.70 -11.26
CA GLU A 34 -15.96 2.85 -12.24
C GLU A 34 -16.09 1.43 -11.69
N LYS A 35 -17.09 0.68 -12.18
CA LYS A 35 -17.24 -0.73 -11.82
C LYS A 35 -15.98 -1.51 -12.18
N GLY A 36 -15.48 -2.29 -11.24
CA GLY A 36 -14.24 -3.07 -11.33
C GLY A 36 -13.01 -2.34 -10.78
N ASP A 37 -13.10 -1.05 -10.46
CA ASP A 37 -11.99 -0.34 -9.85
C ASP A 37 -11.64 -0.91 -8.48
N THR A 38 -10.34 -0.94 -8.18
CA THR A 38 -9.84 -1.37 -6.87
C THR A 38 -9.07 -0.24 -6.21
N VAL A 39 -9.49 0.15 -5.01
CA VAL A 39 -8.86 1.18 -4.18
C VAL A 39 -8.05 0.51 -3.09
N TYR A 40 -6.83 0.98 -2.87
CA TYR A 40 -5.92 0.48 -1.84
C TYR A 40 -5.49 1.63 -0.93
N LEU A 41 -5.54 1.38 0.38
CA LEU A 41 -5.06 2.26 1.44
C LEU A 41 -4.08 1.46 2.29
N PHE A 42 -2.92 2.02 2.61
CA PHE A 42 -1.87 1.26 3.31
C PHE A 42 -0.94 2.16 4.13
N SER A 43 -0.30 1.57 5.13
CA SER A 43 0.83 2.17 5.85
C SER A 43 2.16 1.90 5.13
N ASP A 44 3.19 2.67 5.47
CA ASP A 44 4.56 2.52 5.01
C ASP A 44 5.25 1.23 5.50
N GLY A 45 4.76 0.58 6.56
CA GLY A 45 5.30 -0.68 7.05
C GLY A 45 5.44 -1.78 5.97
N TYR A 46 4.47 -1.92 5.06
CA TYR A 46 4.56 -2.94 4.00
C TYR A 46 5.76 -2.71 3.06
N PRO A 47 5.90 -1.54 2.39
CA PRO A 47 7.06 -1.30 1.53
C PRO A 47 8.38 -1.15 2.31
N ASP A 48 8.36 -0.79 3.60
CA ASP A 48 9.58 -0.61 4.40
C ASP A 48 10.09 -1.89 5.06
N GLN A 49 9.33 -2.99 5.02
CA GLN A 49 9.76 -4.28 5.57
C GLN A 49 11.05 -4.78 4.91
N PHE A 50 12.04 -5.11 5.75
CA PHE A 50 13.28 -5.75 5.34
C PHE A 50 13.11 -7.25 5.13
N GLY A 51 13.95 -7.84 4.29
CA GLY A 51 13.88 -9.26 3.98
C GLY A 51 14.56 -9.67 2.68
N GLY A 52 14.23 -10.89 2.24
CA GLY A 52 14.81 -11.55 1.09
C GLY A 52 16.30 -11.90 1.29
N LYS A 53 16.90 -12.52 0.27
CA LYS A 53 18.28 -13.06 0.35
C LYS A 53 19.38 -12.03 0.62
N LYS A 54 19.09 -10.75 0.45
CA LYS A 54 20.06 -9.65 0.58
C LYS A 54 19.70 -8.67 1.69
N ASP A 55 18.72 -9.02 2.52
CA ASP A 55 18.22 -8.19 3.62
C ASP A 55 17.95 -6.74 3.19
N LYS A 56 17.01 -6.58 2.26
CA LYS A 56 16.63 -5.27 1.68
C LYS A 56 15.18 -4.96 1.99
N LYS A 57 14.86 -3.65 2.01
CA LYS A 57 13.47 -3.19 1.99
C LYS A 57 12.71 -3.78 0.81
N PHE A 58 11.42 -4.07 1.01
CA PHE A 58 10.53 -4.51 -0.07
C PHE A 58 10.39 -3.44 -1.16
N MET A 59 10.39 -2.16 -0.77
CA MET A 59 10.26 -0.96 -1.61
C MET A 59 8.88 -0.78 -2.24
N MET A 60 8.45 0.48 -2.30
CA MET A 60 7.20 0.90 -2.96
C MET A 60 7.07 0.40 -4.40
N LYS A 61 8.19 0.32 -5.14
CA LYS A 61 8.22 -0.18 -6.52
C LYS A 61 7.74 -1.63 -6.62
N ASN A 62 8.15 -2.51 -5.71
CA ASN A 62 7.75 -3.91 -5.74
C ASN A 62 6.31 -4.07 -5.25
N PHE A 63 5.89 -3.27 -4.27
CA PHE A 63 4.50 -3.26 -3.81
C PHE A 63 3.52 -2.86 -4.91
N LYS A 64 3.79 -1.77 -5.62
CA LYS A 64 2.98 -1.37 -6.79
C LYS A 64 2.93 -2.46 -7.86
N LYS A 65 4.06 -3.12 -8.16
CA LYS A 65 4.10 -4.25 -9.10
C LYS A 65 3.25 -5.43 -8.64
N LEU A 66 3.32 -5.78 -7.36
CA LEU A 66 2.54 -6.85 -6.76
C LEU A 66 1.05 -6.57 -6.88
N LEU A 67 0.59 -5.37 -6.49
CA LEU A 67 -0.81 -4.96 -6.60
C LEU A 67 -1.33 -5.05 -8.03
N LEU A 68 -0.54 -4.64 -9.02
CA LEU A 68 -0.88 -4.80 -10.43
C LEU A 68 -0.97 -6.27 -10.85
N SER A 69 -0.04 -7.12 -10.41
CA SER A 69 -0.01 -8.54 -10.79
C SER A 69 -1.16 -9.37 -10.21
N ILE A 70 -1.83 -8.88 -9.17
CA ILE A 70 -2.94 -9.59 -8.51
C ILE A 70 -4.30 -8.95 -8.80
N GLN A 71 -4.34 -7.86 -9.58
CA GLN A 71 -5.55 -7.06 -9.77
C GLN A 71 -6.73 -7.87 -10.34
N ASP A 72 -6.49 -8.88 -11.15
CA ASP A 72 -7.50 -9.76 -11.76
C ASP A 72 -8.16 -10.72 -10.75
N LYS A 73 -7.52 -10.96 -9.60
CA LYS A 73 -7.94 -11.94 -8.59
C LYS A 73 -9.09 -11.42 -7.73
N LYS A 74 -9.76 -12.33 -7.00
CA LYS A 74 -10.79 -11.93 -6.01
C LYS A 74 -10.13 -11.22 -4.83
N MET A 75 -10.84 -10.31 -4.16
CA MET A 75 -10.26 -9.54 -3.03
C MET A 75 -9.69 -10.43 -1.92
N ASN A 76 -10.35 -11.55 -1.59
CA ASN A 76 -9.84 -12.50 -0.60
C ASN A 76 -8.54 -13.19 -1.07
N GLU A 77 -8.43 -13.52 -2.36
CA GLU A 77 -7.20 -14.09 -2.92
C GLU A 77 -6.07 -13.05 -2.93
N GLN A 78 -6.38 -11.79 -3.24
CA GLN A 78 -5.41 -10.69 -3.17
C GLN A 78 -4.88 -10.51 -1.75
N LYS A 79 -5.76 -10.55 -0.75
CA LYS A 79 -5.38 -10.52 0.67
C LYS A 79 -4.40 -11.64 0.99
N THR A 80 -4.75 -12.89 0.67
CA THR A 80 -3.87 -14.03 0.94
C THR A 80 -2.51 -13.89 0.23
N ILE A 81 -2.49 -13.41 -1.01
CA ILE A 81 -1.22 -13.23 -1.74
C ILE A 81 -0.35 -12.14 -1.09
N LEU A 82 -0.96 -11.04 -0.63
CA LEU A 82 -0.24 -9.99 0.10
C LEU A 82 0.35 -10.53 1.41
N GLU A 83 -0.44 -11.28 2.19
CA GLU A 83 0.02 -11.90 3.44
C GLU A 83 1.17 -12.89 3.19
N THR A 84 1.00 -13.80 2.24
CA THR A 84 2.03 -14.79 1.88
C THR A 84 3.29 -14.12 1.35
N THR A 85 3.17 -13.15 0.46
CA THR A 85 4.34 -12.43 -0.09
C THR A 85 5.11 -11.73 1.01
N MET A 86 4.42 -11.11 1.97
CA MET A 86 5.07 -10.43 3.09
C MET A 86 5.74 -11.43 4.03
N ALA A 87 5.09 -12.54 4.36
CA ALA A 87 5.67 -13.60 5.19
C ALA A 87 6.93 -14.21 4.55
N GLU A 88 6.88 -14.50 3.25
CA GLU A 88 8.02 -15.03 2.49
C GLU A 88 9.15 -14.01 2.35
N TRP A 89 8.81 -12.74 2.12
CA TRP A 89 9.82 -11.68 2.01
C TRP A 89 10.53 -11.47 3.34
N LYS A 90 9.76 -11.26 4.41
CA LYS A 90 10.28 -11.07 5.77
C LYS A 90 11.12 -12.27 6.19
N GLY A 91 10.63 -13.49 5.98
CA GLY A 91 11.26 -14.71 6.47
C GLY A 91 11.52 -14.60 7.98
N ASP A 92 12.76 -14.84 8.37
CA ASP A 92 13.21 -14.79 9.77
C ASP A 92 13.54 -13.38 10.26
N THR A 93 13.48 -12.35 9.40
CA THR A 93 13.69 -10.97 9.84
C THR A 93 12.53 -10.49 10.72
N GLU A 94 12.83 -9.58 11.64
CA GLU A 94 11.80 -8.96 12.47
C GLU A 94 10.97 -7.97 11.67
N GLN A 95 9.71 -7.80 12.10
CA GLN A 95 8.86 -6.76 11.55
C GLN A 95 9.33 -5.41 12.09
N VAL A 96 9.58 -4.46 11.18
CA VAL A 96 10.20 -3.17 11.55
C VAL A 96 9.19 -2.09 11.94
N ASP A 97 7.94 -2.23 11.50
CA ASP A 97 6.86 -1.27 11.74
C ASP A 97 5.48 -1.93 11.59
N ASP A 98 4.41 -1.24 11.97
CA ASP A 98 3.04 -1.69 11.81
C ASP A 98 2.63 -1.75 10.32
N ILE A 99 2.12 -2.91 9.90
CA ILE A 99 1.69 -3.16 8.52
C ILE A 99 0.17 -3.17 8.44
N LEU A 100 -0.40 -2.21 7.71
CA LEU A 100 -1.82 -2.19 7.35
C LEU A 100 -1.97 -2.05 5.84
N VAL A 101 -2.79 -2.94 5.24
CA VAL A 101 -3.23 -2.82 3.85
C VAL A 101 -4.72 -3.11 3.79
N MET A 102 -5.48 -2.16 3.26
CA MET A 102 -6.92 -2.28 3.01
C MET A 102 -7.17 -2.17 1.52
N GLY A 103 -8.00 -3.07 0.99
CA GLY A 103 -8.40 -3.08 -0.41
C GLY A 103 -9.92 -3.15 -0.54
N VAL A 104 -10.50 -2.33 -1.41
CA VAL A 104 -11.94 -2.34 -1.74
C VAL A 104 -12.11 -2.35 -3.25
N ARG A 105 -13.05 -3.17 -3.74
CA ARG A 105 -13.43 -3.22 -5.15
C ARG A 105 -14.89 -2.82 -5.34
N PHE A 106 -15.13 -2.00 -6.35
CA PHE A 106 -16.45 -1.48 -6.73
C PHE A 106 -17.00 -2.17 -7.97
#